data_AF-A0A3G6S377-F1
#
_entry.id   AF-A0A3G6S377-F1
#
_cell.length_a   1.000
_cell.length_b   1.000
_cell.length_c   1.000
_cell.angle_alpha   90.00
_cell.angle_beta   90.00
_cell.angle_gamma   90.00
#
_symmetry.space_group_name_H-M   'P 1'
#
loop_
_entity.id
_entity.type
_entity.pdbx_description
1 polymer ?
#
loop_
_entity_poly.entity_id
_entity_poly.type
_entity_poly.pdbx_seq_one_letter_code
_entity_poly.pdbx_strand_id
1 'polypeptide(L)'
;MFTIRTALSLLLFLSTFLFPQLAKASAYWMEIHGSGKIKEEVKIQVCYGFIDDLSERHRTTGSEFQRIKDFNFFFLNTKGEKLNIKLHPKEDHWEGTFIPDHEGTYRIFGMNDQQPVLVRSQDPKENVRPIDFMCGAYHVGTPSENTTPLQFMDISLQEKNSIYTIFPYRNMKPSEKGTMLRIFNPENWEKNIPVDKEHKAIFKPTMPGLYVIRQDWQDTTPGIFLGTSYAKIRYRNNYCLWIN
;
A
#
# COMPACT_ATOMS: atom_id res chain seq x y z
N MET A 1 -1.06 -7.96 58.06
CA MET A 1 0.02 -8.40 57.14
C MET A 1 -0.45 -8.29 55.70
N PHE A 2 -0.54 -7.06 55.19
CA PHE A 2 -1.08 -6.73 53.87
C PHE A 2 -0.02 -5.98 53.06
N THR A 3 1.25 -6.43 53.08
CA THR A 3 2.35 -5.45 52.91
C THR A 3 3.40 -5.77 51.87
N ILE A 4 3.39 -6.94 51.22
CA ILE A 4 4.38 -7.23 50.15
C ILE A 4 3.73 -7.85 48.91
N ARG A 5 2.88 -8.87 49.06
CA ARG A 5 2.22 -9.54 47.93
C ARG A 5 1.28 -8.61 47.14
N THR A 6 0.43 -7.85 47.84
CA THR A 6 -0.48 -6.88 47.20
C THR A 6 0.27 -5.70 46.60
N ALA A 7 1.33 -5.23 47.24
CA ALA A 7 2.18 -4.18 46.69
C ALA A 7 2.92 -4.64 45.42
N LEU A 8 3.42 -5.88 45.40
CA LEU A 8 4.08 -6.49 44.24
C LEU A 8 3.10 -6.73 43.08
N SER A 9 1.88 -7.21 43.36
CA SER A 9 0.83 -7.36 42.35
C SER A 9 0.38 -6.02 41.77
N LEU A 10 0.27 -4.98 42.60
CA LEU A 10 -0.07 -3.63 42.15
C LEU A 10 1.06 -3.01 41.32
N LEU A 11 2.33 -3.25 41.69
CA LEU A 11 3.51 -2.81 40.95
C LEU A 11 3.61 -3.51 39.58
N LEU A 12 3.34 -4.82 39.52
CA LEU A 12 3.27 -5.57 38.26
C LEU A 12 2.13 -5.06 37.38
N PHE A 13 0.95 -4.79 37.95
CA PHE A 13 -0.18 -4.21 37.23
C PHE A 13 0.11 -2.79 36.73
N LEU A 14 0.82 -1.96 37.50
CA LEU A 14 1.25 -0.63 37.06
C LEU A 14 2.31 -0.73 35.94
N SER A 15 3.21 -1.71 36.02
CA SER A 15 4.25 -1.92 35.01
C SER A 15 3.70 -2.26 33.63
N THR A 16 2.53 -2.91 33.54
CA THR A 16 1.88 -3.20 32.25
C THR A 16 1.29 -1.96 31.57
N PHE A 17 1.05 -0.88 32.31
CA PHE A 17 0.63 0.41 31.74
C PHE A 17 1.81 1.35 31.40
N LEU A 18 3.00 1.07 31.93
CA LEU A 18 4.21 1.88 31.68
C LEU A 18 4.93 1.52 30.37
N PHE A 19 4.54 0.41 29.73
CA PHE A 19 5.01 0.04 28.41
C PHE A 19 3.82 0.08 27.43
N PRO A 20 3.39 1.27 26.96
CA PRO A 20 2.63 1.31 25.73
C PRO A 20 3.50 0.59 24.70
N GLN A 21 3.06 -0.58 24.24
CA GLN A 21 3.77 -1.30 23.20
C GLN A 21 3.93 -0.32 22.03
N LEU A 22 5.18 0.05 21.73
CA LEU A 22 5.59 0.91 20.62
C LEU A 22 5.33 0.17 19.29
N ALA A 23 4.09 -0.22 19.05
CA ALA A 23 3.67 -0.86 17.83
C ALA A 23 3.55 0.22 16.75
N LYS A 24 4.68 0.54 16.11
CA LYS A 24 4.68 1.42 14.95
C LYS A 24 4.08 0.69 13.76
N ALA A 25 2.94 1.17 13.26
CA ALA A 25 2.28 0.59 12.11
C ALA A 25 3.13 0.83 10.85
N SER A 26 3.86 -0.20 10.44
CA SER A 26 4.72 -0.15 9.25
C SER A 26 3.97 -0.61 7.99
N ALA A 27 4.37 -0.10 6.83
CA ALA A 27 3.77 -0.45 5.55
C ALA A 27 4.78 -0.30 4.39
N TYR A 28 4.48 -0.98 3.28
CA TYR A 28 5.12 -0.70 2.00
C TYR A 28 4.46 0.49 1.31
N TRP A 29 5.26 1.32 0.65
CA TRP A 29 4.79 2.32 -0.30
C TRP A 29 5.74 2.41 -1.50
N MET A 30 5.28 3.11 -2.53
CA MET A 30 6.03 3.37 -3.74
C MET A 30 6.17 4.88 -3.94
N GLU A 31 7.32 5.31 -4.40
CA GLU A 31 7.57 6.67 -4.86
C GLU A 31 8.00 6.61 -6.32
N ILE A 32 7.41 7.46 -7.16
CA ILE A 32 7.67 7.48 -8.60
C ILE A 32 8.17 8.88 -8.96
N HIS A 33 9.41 8.97 -9.41
CA HIS A 33 10.10 10.24 -9.64
C HIS A 33 10.67 10.30 -11.06
N GLY A 34 10.52 11.44 -11.73
CA GLY A 34 11.07 11.71 -13.05
C GLY A 34 10.67 13.11 -13.53
N SER A 35 11.14 13.52 -14.70
CA SER A 35 10.94 14.90 -15.21
C SER A 35 9.60 15.19 -15.91
N GLY A 36 8.81 14.17 -16.20
CA GLY A 36 7.54 14.26 -16.95
C GLY A 36 7.75 14.32 -18.47
N LYS A 37 8.96 14.00 -18.95
CA LYS A 37 9.36 14.09 -20.35
C LYS A 37 9.68 12.72 -20.94
N ILE A 38 9.46 12.58 -22.24
CA ILE A 38 9.91 11.40 -22.98
C ILE A 38 11.44 11.30 -22.97
N LYS A 39 11.96 10.08 -23.08
CA LYS A 39 13.39 9.74 -23.18
C LYS A 39 14.22 10.13 -21.95
N GLU A 40 13.58 10.50 -20.84
CA GLU A 40 14.23 10.76 -19.56
C GLU A 40 13.86 9.68 -18.56
N GLU A 41 14.82 9.23 -17.76
CA GLU A 41 14.62 8.11 -16.83
C GLU A 41 13.57 8.42 -15.76
N VAL A 42 12.69 7.45 -15.50
CA VAL A 42 11.75 7.45 -14.38
C VAL A 42 12.20 6.40 -13.37
N LYS A 43 12.31 6.82 -12.11
CA LYS A 43 12.70 5.99 -10.98
C LYS A 43 11.48 5.56 -10.19
N ILE A 44 11.42 4.28 -9.87
CA ILE A 44 10.39 3.67 -9.04
C ILE A 44 11.08 3.13 -7.80
N GLN A 45 10.84 3.78 -6.66
CA GLN A 45 11.39 3.40 -5.37
C GLN A 45 10.30 2.71 -4.56
N VAL A 46 10.58 1.49 -4.10
CA VAL A 46 9.70 0.74 -3.20
C VAL A 46 10.35 0.73 -1.83
N CYS A 47 9.60 1.22 -0.84
CA CYS A 47 10.09 1.48 0.50
C CYS A 47 9.28 0.70 1.52
N TYR A 48 9.86 0.47 2.69
CA TYR A 48 9.17 -0.07 3.86
C TYR A 48 9.53 0.79 5.08
N GLY A 49 8.59 0.95 6.01
CA GLY A 49 8.78 1.83 7.15
C GLY A 49 7.48 2.30 7.78
N PHE A 50 7.56 3.33 8.60
CA PHE A 50 6.44 3.85 9.40
C PHE A 50 6.44 5.38 9.38
N ILE A 51 5.37 5.97 9.92
CA ILE A 51 5.32 7.40 10.22
C ILE A 51 5.26 7.55 11.74
N ASP A 52 6.05 8.47 12.28
CA ASP A 52 6.12 8.71 13.72
C ASP A 52 5.04 9.70 14.20
N ASP A 53 5.04 9.97 15.50
CA ASP A 53 4.06 10.83 16.16
C ASP A 53 4.20 12.31 15.75
N LEU A 54 5.31 12.68 15.08
CA LEU A 54 5.57 14.01 14.52
C LEU A 54 5.25 14.08 13.04
N SER A 55 4.60 13.05 12.49
CA SER A 55 4.24 12.93 11.07
C SER A 55 5.44 12.81 10.13
N GLU A 56 6.62 12.43 10.65
CA GLU A 56 7.81 12.17 9.85
C GLU A 56 7.82 10.74 9.33
N ARG A 57 8.09 10.57 8.04
CA ARG A 57 8.18 9.26 7.39
C ARG A 57 9.57 8.69 7.52
N HIS A 58 9.67 7.53 8.16
CA HIS A 58 10.92 6.80 8.39
C HIS A 58 10.96 5.55 7.53
N ARG A 59 12.00 5.41 6.72
CA ARG A 59 12.32 4.16 6.00
C ARG A 59 13.07 3.21 6.94
N THR A 60 12.81 1.92 6.83
CA THR A 60 13.48 0.88 7.64
C THR A 60 13.93 -0.27 6.75
N THR A 61 14.98 -0.97 7.18
CA THR A 61 15.69 -1.98 6.37
C THR A 61 15.62 -3.39 6.96
N GLY A 62 14.63 -3.63 7.83
CA GLY A 62 14.44 -4.89 8.55
C GLY A 62 13.99 -6.07 7.68
N SER A 63 13.52 -7.15 8.32
CA SER A 63 13.18 -8.40 7.62
C SER A 63 12.06 -8.24 6.59
N GLU A 64 11.10 -7.36 6.88
CA GLU A 64 9.97 -7.01 6.04
C GLU A 64 10.42 -6.17 4.84
N PHE A 65 11.39 -5.27 5.01
CA PHE A 65 12.01 -4.57 3.89
C PHE A 65 12.62 -5.53 2.87
N GLN A 66 13.27 -6.60 3.34
CA GLN A 66 13.83 -7.63 2.45
C GLN A 66 12.75 -8.41 1.66
N ARG A 67 11.48 -8.36 2.08
CA ARG A 67 10.34 -8.96 1.37
C ARG A 67 9.91 -8.14 0.15
N ILE A 68 10.47 -6.96 -0.08
CA ILE A 68 10.24 -6.21 -1.34
C ILE A 68 10.68 -7.04 -2.55
N LYS A 69 11.71 -7.88 -2.39
CA LYS A 69 12.17 -8.83 -3.43
C LYS A 69 11.10 -9.82 -3.90
N ASP A 70 10.10 -10.07 -3.05
CA ASP A 70 9.03 -11.03 -3.30
C ASP A 70 7.88 -10.38 -4.10
N PHE A 71 7.93 -9.07 -4.37
CA PHE A 71 6.99 -8.38 -5.26
C PHE A 71 7.34 -8.61 -6.73
N ASN A 72 6.34 -8.93 -7.52
CA ASN A 72 6.41 -8.89 -8.98
C ASN A 72 5.86 -7.56 -9.49
N PHE A 73 6.74 -6.66 -9.94
CA PHE A 73 6.36 -5.35 -10.47
C PHE A 73 6.34 -5.30 -11.99
N PHE A 74 5.39 -4.52 -12.51
CA PHE A 74 5.21 -4.26 -13.93
C PHE A 74 4.81 -2.80 -14.15
N PHE A 75 5.04 -2.30 -15.36
CA PHE A 75 4.31 -1.14 -15.87
C PHE A 75 3.53 -1.49 -17.13
N LEU A 76 2.40 -0.82 -17.32
CA LEU A 76 1.68 -0.75 -18.57
C LEU A 76 2.09 0.53 -19.28
N ASN A 77 2.64 0.43 -20.49
CA ASN A 77 2.95 1.59 -21.30
C ASN A 77 1.70 2.15 -22.02
N THR A 78 1.89 3.24 -22.75
CA THR A 78 0.81 3.95 -23.45
C THR A 78 0.25 3.18 -24.64
N LYS A 79 0.93 2.12 -25.09
CA LYS A 79 0.47 1.17 -26.12
C LYS A 79 -0.31 -0.02 -25.53
N GLY A 80 -0.41 -0.12 -24.21
CA GLY A 80 -1.05 -1.24 -23.52
C GLY A 80 -0.13 -2.46 -23.35
N GLU A 81 1.18 -2.32 -23.55
CA GLU A 81 2.14 -3.39 -23.34
C GLU A 81 2.53 -3.46 -21.86
N LYS A 82 2.45 -4.67 -21.29
CA LYS A 82 2.86 -4.95 -19.92
C LYS A 82 4.33 -5.36 -19.88
N LEU A 83 5.15 -4.57 -19.22
CA LEU A 83 6.61 -4.74 -19.14
C LEU A 83 7.02 -4.97 -17.68
N ASN A 84 7.95 -5.90 -17.44
CA ASN A 84 8.46 -6.17 -16.09
C ASN A 84 9.38 -5.05 -15.61
N ILE A 85 9.28 -4.69 -14.33
CA ILE A 85 10.23 -3.80 -13.67
C ILE A 85 11.11 -4.65 -12.77
N LYS A 86 12.40 -4.72 -13.10
CA LYS A 86 13.38 -5.37 -12.23
C LYS A 86 13.79 -4.39 -11.12
N LEU A 87 13.46 -4.74 -9.88
CA LEU A 87 13.90 -3.98 -8.72
C LEU A 87 15.27 -4.46 -8.24
N HIS A 88 16.10 -3.50 -7.83
CA HIS A 88 17.42 -3.74 -7.25
C HIS A 88 17.47 -3.13 -5.85
N PRO A 89 17.98 -3.86 -4.84
CA PRO A 89 18.11 -3.32 -3.49
C PRO A 89 19.08 -2.13 -3.50
N LYS A 90 18.69 -1.07 -2.80
CA LYS A 90 19.52 0.06 -2.41
C LYS A 90 19.60 0.10 -0.88
N GLU A 91 20.14 1.17 -0.31
CA GLU A 91 20.34 1.31 1.13
C GLU A 91 19.00 1.26 1.90
N ASP A 92 18.04 2.10 1.53
CA ASP A 92 16.78 2.31 2.27
C ASP A 92 15.51 2.07 1.42
N HIS A 93 15.68 1.63 0.17
CA HIS A 93 14.61 1.33 -0.79
C HIS A 93 15.07 0.25 -1.78
N TRP A 94 14.13 -0.28 -2.55
CA TRP A 94 14.43 -1.02 -3.78
C TRP A 94 14.10 -0.14 -4.97
N GLU A 95 14.93 -0.13 -5.99
CA GLU A 95 14.80 0.77 -7.13
C GLU A 95 14.69 -0.02 -8.44
N GLY A 96 13.72 0.37 -9.26
CA GLY A 96 13.66 0.01 -10.67
C GLY A 96 13.52 1.27 -11.52
N THR A 97 13.85 1.18 -12.80
CA THR A 97 13.73 2.31 -13.72
C THR A 97 13.09 1.90 -15.03
N PHE A 98 12.51 2.87 -15.73
CA PHE A 98 12.11 2.74 -17.12
C PHE A 98 12.29 4.09 -17.84
N ILE A 99 12.31 4.05 -19.18
CA ILE A 99 12.42 5.23 -20.02
C ILE A 99 11.13 5.32 -20.86
N PRO A 100 10.29 6.34 -20.68
CA PRO A 100 9.10 6.55 -21.49
C PRO A 100 9.49 6.95 -22.91
N ASP A 101 8.89 6.32 -23.91
CA ASP A 101 9.15 6.58 -25.33
C ASP A 101 8.03 7.40 -26.00
N HIS A 102 6.85 7.47 -25.38
CA HIS A 102 5.69 8.23 -25.84
C HIS A 102 5.06 9.04 -24.69
N GLU A 103 4.34 10.10 -25.03
CA GLU A 103 3.45 10.80 -24.10
C GLU A 103 2.27 9.92 -23.70
N GLY A 104 1.72 10.17 -22.50
CA GLY A 104 0.56 9.49 -21.95
C GLY A 104 0.76 9.07 -20.49
N THR A 105 -0.12 8.19 -20.02
CA THR A 105 -0.09 7.66 -18.66
C THR A 105 0.53 6.26 -18.64
N TYR A 106 1.59 6.09 -17.87
CA TYR A 106 2.19 4.80 -17.53
C TYR A 106 1.62 4.35 -16.18
N ARG A 107 1.05 3.15 -16.12
CA ARG A 107 0.51 2.58 -14.87
C ARG A 107 1.53 1.62 -14.29
N ILE A 108 1.97 1.85 -13.06
CA ILE A 108 2.90 0.98 -12.36
C ILE A 108 2.10 0.15 -11.36
N PHE A 109 2.34 -1.15 -11.29
CA PHE A 109 1.63 -2.04 -10.39
C PHE A 109 2.48 -3.24 -9.99
N GLY A 110 2.27 -3.73 -8.76
CA GLY A 110 3.00 -4.87 -8.23
C GLY A 110 2.19 -5.65 -7.21
N MET A 111 2.50 -6.94 -7.10
CA MET A 111 1.83 -7.88 -6.20
C MET A 111 2.86 -8.72 -5.46
N ASN A 112 2.64 -8.93 -4.17
CA ASN A 112 3.33 -9.90 -3.34
C ASN A 112 2.32 -10.83 -2.68
N ASP A 113 2.27 -12.06 -3.17
CA ASP A 113 1.47 -13.16 -2.66
C ASP A 113 2.30 -14.27 -1.99
N GLN A 114 3.59 -13.99 -1.77
CA GLN A 114 4.59 -14.92 -1.22
C GLN A 114 4.89 -14.68 0.27
N GLN A 115 4.28 -13.65 0.87
CA GLN A 115 4.41 -13.40 2.30
C GLN A 115 3.91 -14.61 3.12
N PRO A 116 4.62 -14.96 4.21
CA PRO A 116 4.19 -16.05 5.07
C PRO A 116 2.85 -15.74 5.73
N VAL A 117 2.12 -16.79 6.11
CA VAL A 117 0.90 -16.66 6.91
C VAL A 117 1.24 -15.95 8.23
N LEU A 118 0.47 -14.91 8.54
CA LEU A 118 0.54 -14.23 9.83
C LEU A 118 -0.14 -15.11 10.88
N VAL A 119 0.67 -15.81 11.66
CA VAL A 119 0.19 -16.62 12.79
C VAL A 119 -0.17 -15.68 13.93
N ARG A 120 -1.47 -15.56 14.22
CA ARG A 120 -1.97 -14.65 15.27
C ARG A 120 -2.14 -15.36 16.60
N SER A 121 -2.46 -16.65 16.56
CA SER A 121 -2.52 -17.50 17.73
C SER A 121 -2.33 -18.97 17.33
N GLN A 122 -2.42 -19.85 18.34
CA GLN A 122 -2.44 -21.29 18.13
C GLN A 122 -3.73 -21.77 17.46
N ASP A 123 -4.81 -20.96 17.44
CA ASP A 123 -6.03 -21.28 16.69
C ASP A 123 -5.85 -20.87 15.22
N PRO A 124 -5.81 -21.83 14.27
CA PRO A 124 -5.68 -21.51 12.85
C PRO A 124 -6.79 -20.60 12.31
N LYS A 125 -7.93 -20.50 13.01
CA LYS A 125 -9.02 -19.58 12.66
C LYS A 125 -8.64 -18.10 12.73
N GLU A 126 -7.60 -17.78 13.48
CA GLU A 126 -7.11 -16.40 13.61
C GLU A 126 -6.00 -16.06 12.61
N ASN A 127 -5.41 -17.08 11.98
CA ASN A 127 -4.32 -16.91 11.04
C ASN A 127 -4.78 -16.29 9.73
N VAL A 128 -3.93 -15.41 9.18
CA VAL A 128 -4.26 -14.60 8.00
C VAL A 128 -3.18 -14.79 6.93
N ARG A 129 -3.58 -15.10 5.71
CA ARG A 129 -2.69 -15.02 4.54
C ARG A 129 -2.70 -13.59 3.99
N PRO A 130 -1.61 -12.82 4.12
CA PRO A 130 -1.54 -11.49 3.51
C PRO A 130 -1.22 -11.60 2.01
N ILE A 131 -1.90 -10.80 1.20
CA ILE A 131 -1.51 -10.51 -0.18
C ILE A 131 -1.54 -8.99 -0.34
N ASP A 132 -0.39 -8.43 -0.66
CA ASP A 132 -0.23 -6.98 -0.79
C ASP A 132 -0.07 -6.60 -2.27
N PHE A 133 -0.78 -5.56 -2.66
CA PHE A 133 -0.72 -4.92 -3.97
C PHE A 133 -0.26 -3.48 -3.80
N MET A 134 0.46 -2.99 -4.79
CA MET A 134 0.80 -1.58 -4.95
C MET A 134 0.47 -1.14 -6.36
N CYS A 135 0.04 0.11 -6.50
CA CYS A 135 -0.16 0.72 -7.81
C CYS A 135 0.12 2.22 -7.77
N GLY A 136 0.31 2.81 -8.94
CA GLY A 136 0.51 4.24 -9.14
C GLY A 136 0.45 4.57 -10.62
N ALA A 137 0.51 5.85 -10.94
CA ALA A 137 0.57 6.33 -12.31
C ALA A 137 1.68 7.37 -12.46
N TYR A 138 2.28 7.40 -13.64
CA TYR A 138 3.24 8.40 -14.04
C TYR A 138 2.81 9.02 -15.36
N HIS A 139 2.75 10.35 -15.42
CA HIS A 139 2.28 11.08 -16.58
C HIS A 139 3.45 11.73 -17.31
N VAL A 140 3.48 11.55 -18.63
CA VAL A 140 4.46 12.17 -19.53
C VAL A 140 3.70 13.00 -20.55
N GLY A 141 3.97 14.30 -20.62
CA GLY A 141 3.20 15.21 -21.48
C GLY A 141 1.70 15.18 -21.15
N THR A 142 0.85 14.95 -22.15
CA THR A 142 -0.61 14.90 -21.95
C THR A 142 -1.07 13.55 -21.38
N PRO A 143 -1.72 13.50 -20.19
CA PRO A 143 -2.21 12.25 -19.63
C PRO A 143 -3.27 11.58 -20.51
N SER A 144 -3.21 10.24 -20.60
CA SER A 144 -4.27 9.44 -21.18
C SER A 144 -5.23 8.93 -20.09
N GLU A 145 -6.53 8.96 -20.37
CA GLU A 145 -7.55 8.43 -19.46
C GLU A 145 -7.74 6.92 -19.69
N ASN A 146 -7.22 6.10 -18.76
CA ASN A 146 -7.53 4.66 -18.72
C ASN A 146 -7.74 4.21 -17.27
N THR A 147 -8.95 3.74 -16.99
CA THR A 147 -9.37 3.25 -15.67
C THR A 147 -9.48 1.73 -15.59
N THR A 148 -9.15 1.01 -16.67
CA THR A 148 -9.24 -0.47 -16.69
C THR A 148 -8.36 -1.07 -15.59
N PRO A 149 -8.87 -2.03 -14.79
CA PRO A 149 -8.07 -2.69 -13.77
C PRO A 149 -6.99 -3.56 -14.40
N LEU A 150 -5.78 -3.52 -13.83
CA LEU A 150 -4.60 -4.27 -14.33
C LEU A 150 -4.22 -5.47 -13.46
N GLN A 151 -4.83 -5.59 -12.28
CA GLN A 151 -4.51 -6.61 -11.29
C GLN A 151 -5.72 -6.89 -10.38
N PHE A 152 -5.67 -8.03 -9.69
CA PHE A 152 -6.79 -8.57 -8.89
C PHE A 152 -7.38 -7.55 -7.90
N MET A 153 -6.52 -6.77 -7.24
CA MET A 153 -6.92 -5.56 -6.52
C MET A 153 -6.23 -4.37 -7.16
N ASP A 154 -6.99 -3.42 -7.69
CA ASP A 154 -6.42 -2.26 -8.38
C ASP A 154 -7.13 -0.99 -7.97
N ILE A 155 -6.46 0.14 -8.13
CA ILE A 155 -7.03 1.47 -7.98
C ILE A 155 -6.53 2.28 -9.17
N SER A 156 -7.44 2.97 -9.86
CA SER A 156 -7.09 3.96 -10.87
C SER A 156 -7.62 5.33 -10.49
N LEU A 157 -6.93 6.37 -10.92
CA LEU A 157 -7.28 7.75 -10.64
C LEU A 157 -7.47 8.52 -11.96
N GLN A 158 -8.40 9.46 -11.94
CA GLN A 158 -8.49 10.54 -12.91
C GLN A 158 -8.45 11.87 -12.16
N GLU A 159 -7.68 12.81 -12.68
CA GLU A 159 -7.55 14.14 -12.11
C GLU A 159 -8.25 15.17 -13.01
N LYS A 160 -8.99 16.09 -12.40
CA LYS A 160 -9.57 17.24 -13.07
C LYS A 160 -9.66 18.40 -12.09
N ASN A 161 -9.00 19.51 -12.40
CA ASN A 161 -9.03 20.74 -11.57
C ASN A 161 -8.64 20.48 -10.10
N SER A 162 -7.58 19.71 -9.90
CA SER A 162 -7.04 19.24 -8.62
C SER A 162 -7.99 18.37 -7.80
N ILE A 163 -9.05 17.85 -8.42
CA ILE A 163 -9.98 16.90 -7.83
C ILE A 163 -9.70 15.54 -8.46
N TYR A 164 -9.49 14.55 -7.60
CA TYR A 164 -9.21 13.19 -8.01
C TYR A 164 -10.45 12.33 -7.85
N THR A 165 -10.86 11.70 -8.95
CA THR A 165 -11.84 10.61 -8.95
C THR A 165 -11.08 9.29 -8.84
N ILE A 166 -11.42 8.50 -7.82
CA ILE A 166 -10.84 7.20 -7.53
C ILE A 166 -11.79 6.11 -8.03
N PHE A 167 -11.26 5.18 -8.83
CA PHE A 167 -11.96 3.99 -9.29
C PHE A 167 -11.29 2.75 -8.66
N PRO A 168 -11.85 2.22 -7.57
CA PRO A 168 -11.34 1.05 -6.87
C PRO A 168 -11.89 -0.26 -7.46
N TYR A 169 -11.04 -1.27 -7.59
CA TYR A 169 -11.40 -2.59 -8.15
C TYR A 169 -11.08 -3.74 -7.18
N ARG A 170 -11.95 -4.75 -7.17
CA ARG A 170 -11.78 -6.04 -6.48
C ARG A 170 -12.09 -7.15 -7.45
N ASN A 171 -11.22 -8.16 -7.54
CA ASN A 171 -11.36 -9.26 -8.48
C ASN A 171 -11.64 -8.77 -9.91
N MET A 172 -10.87 -7.77 -10.36
CA MET A 172 -11.01 -7.12 -11.68
C MET A 172 -12.37 -6.45 -11.95
N LYS A 173 -13.22 -6.24 -10.92
CA LYS A 173 -14.53 -5.59 -11.03
C LYS A 173 -14.57 -4.33 -10.16
N PRO A 174 -15.37 -3.31 -10.53
CA PRO A 174 -15.54 -2.14 -9.69
C PRO A 174 -15.99 -2.53 -8.27
N SER A 175 -15.45 -1.85 -7.26
CA SER A 175 -15.79 -2.15 -5.87
C SER A 175 -17.23 -1.75 -5.57
N GLU A 176 -17.88 -2.49 -4.68
CA GLU A 176 -19.27 -2.24 -4.31
C GLU A 176 -19.44 -0.92 -3.55
N LYS A 177 -20.60 -0.29 -3.73
CA LYS A 177 -21.03 0.88 -2.95
C LYS A 177 -20.84 0.63 -1.45
N GLY A 178 -20.30 1.62 -0.75
CA GLY A 178 -20.03 1.53 0.68
C GLY A 178 -18.68 0.88 1.02
N THR A 179 -17.94 0.36 0.03
CA THR A 179 -16.54 -0.03 0.23
C THR A 179 -15.75 1.17 0.75
N MET A 180 -15.07 1.02 1.88
CA MET A 180 -14.28 2.11 2.48
C MET A 180 -12.89 2.19 1.85
N LEU A 181 -12.56 3.36 1.32
CA LEU A 181 -11.19 3.72 0.95
C LEU A 181 -10.58 4.58 2.06
N ARG A 182 -9.32 4.31 2.38
CA ARG A 182 -8.56 5.03 3.39
C ARG A 182 -7.50 5.87 2.70
N ILE A 183 -7.59 7.18 2.82
CA ILE A 183 -6.64 8.11 2.22
C ILE A 183 -5.74 8.64 3.31
N PHE A 184 -4.47 8.29 3.26
CA PHE A 184 -3.42 8.84 4.12
C PHE A 184 -2.79 10.03 3.39
N ASN A 185 -2.79 11.20 4.03
CA ASN A 185 -2.06 12.37 3.52
C ASN A 185 -0.54 12.24 3.81
N PRO A 186 0.30 13.20 3.36
CA PRO A 186 1.73 13.18 3.62
C PRO A 186 2.10 13.11 5.11
N GLU A 187 1.26 13.70 5.97
CA GLU A 187 1.38 13.70 7.43
C GLU A 187 0.72 12.47 8.11
N ASN A 188 0.29 11.47 7.35
CA ASN A 188 -0.38 10.24 7.83
C ASN A 188 -1.78 10.41 8.45
N TRP A 189 -2.40 11.58 8.31
CA TRP A 189 -3.79 11.75 8.69
C TRP A 189 -4.68 10.94 7.73
N GLU A 190 -5.55 10.11 8.31
CA GLU A 190 -6.43 9.22 7.56
C GLU A 190 -7.81 9.85 7.35
N LYS A 191 -8.28 9.82 6.09
CA LYS A 191 -9.68 10.07 5.75
C LYS A 191 -10.31 8.82 5.17
N ASN A 192 -11.45 8.43 5.75
CA ASN A 192 -12.27 7.32 5.31
C ASN A 192 -13.35 7.82 4.34
N ILE A 193 -13.34 7.35 3.10
CA ILE A 193 -14.31 7.75 2.06
C ILE A 193 -15.01 6.50 1.51
N PRO A 194 -16.35 6.40 1.61
CA PRO A 194 -17.08 5.29 1.00
C PRO A 194 -17.16 5.45 -0.52
N VAL A 195 -17.09 4.33 -1.22
CA VAL A 195 -17.43 4.23 -2.65
C VAL A 195 -18.91 4.54 -2.84
N ASP A 196 -19.22 5.38 -3.82
CA ASP A 196 -20.57 5.84 -4.13
C ASP A 196 -21.36 4.83 -5.00
N LYS A 197 -22.54 5.23 -5.45
CA LYS A 197 -23.42 4.41 -6.32
C LYS A 197 -22.89 4.20 -7.74
N GLU A 198 -21.91 5.00 -8.17
CA GLU A 198 -21.24 4.93 -9.47
C GLU A 198 -19.89 4.20 -9.37
N HIS A 199 -19.66 3.49 -8.26
CA HIS A 199 -18.44 2.73 -7.99
C HIS A 199 -17.17 3.58 -7.95
N LYS A 200 -17.29 4.86 -7.55
CA LYS A 200 -16.17 5.79 -7.43
C LYS A 200 -16.13 6.48 -6.06
N ALA A 201 -15.01 7.11 -5.76
CA ALA A 201 -14.88 8.04 -4.66
C ALA A 201 -14.19 9.32 -5.15
N ILE A 202 -14.36 10.43 -4.46
CA ILE A 202 -13.77 11.72 -4.84
C ILE A 202 -12.99 12.27 -3.66
N PHE A 203 -11.79 12.78 -3.93
CA PHE A 203 -11.04 13.55 -2.93
C PHE A 203 -10.28 14.72 -3.57
N LYS A 204 -9.97 15.71 -2.74
CA LYS A 204 -9.12 16.84 -3.07
C LYS A 204 -7.93 16.83 -2.09
N PRO A 205 -6.68 16.76 -2.58
CA PRO A 205 -5.48 16.90 -1.76
C PRO A 205 -5.44 18.25 -1.05
N THR A 206 -4.80 18.30 0.12
CA THR A 206 -4.71 19.52 0.95
C THR A 206 -3.30 20.10 1.00
N MET A 207 -2.30 19.33 0.56
CA MET A 207 -0.87 19.68 0.58
C MET A 207 -0.09 18.83 -0.44
N PRO A 208 1.07 19.29 -0.91
CA PRO A 208 2.02 18.47 -1.67
C PRO A 208 2.60 17.32 -0.83
N GLY A 209 3.07 16.28 -1.51
CA GLY A 209 3.72 15.10 -0.93
C GLY A 209 3.06 13.78 -1.32
N LEU A 210 3.48 12.71 -0.66
CA LEU A 210 2.97 11.35 -0.89
C LEU A 210 1.62 11.12 -0.20
N TYR A 211 0.60 10.84 -1.01
CA TYR A 211 -0.66 10.27 -0.57
C TYR A 211 -0.67 8.76 -0.80
N VAL A 212 -1.24 8.02 0.14
CA VAL A 212 -1.53 6.59 -0.03
C VAL A 212 -3.03 6.39 0.05
N ILE A 213 -3.63 5.91 -1.04
CA ILE A 213 -5.05 5.53 -1.07
C ILE A 213 -5.09 4.02 -0.93
N ARG A 214 -5.66 3.54 0.17
CA ARG A 214 -5.69 2.14 0.52
C ARG A 214 -7.08 1.56 0.41
N GLN A 215 -7.12 0.36 -0.15
CA GLN A 215 -8.29 -0.52 -0.13
C GLN A 215 -7.89 -1.85 0.49
N ASP A 216 -8.58 -2.25 1.55
CA ASP A 216 -8.45 -3.58 2.14
C ASP A 216 -9.69 -4.43 1.78
N TRP A 217 -9.50 -5.74 1.65
CA TRP A 217 -10.56 -6.72 1.48
C TRP A 217 -10.19 -8.01 2.20
N GLN A 218 -11.15 -8.61 2.89
CA GLN A 218 -10.98 -9.91 3.54
C GLN A 218 -11.83 -10.94 2.81
N ASP A 219 -11.19 -12.03 2.41
CA ASP A 219 -11.82 -13.22 1.86
C ASP A 219 -11.71 -14.34 2.91
N THR A 220 -12.83 -14.94 3.27
CA THR A 220 -12.92 -15.98 4.30
C THR A 220 -12.62 -17.39 3.77
N THR A 221 -12.03 -17.50 2.58
CA THR A 221 -11.58 -18.78 2.01
C THR A 221 -10.37 -19.29 2.82
N PRO A 222 -10.50 -20.42 3.54
CA PRO A 222 -9.40 -21.00 4.31
C PRO A 222 -8.42 -21.75 3.39
N GLY A 223 -7.23 -22.05 3.90
CA GLY A 223 -6.24 -22.85 3.16
C GLY A 223 -4.96 -23.12 3.95
N ILE A 224 -3.97 -23.67 3.25
CA ILE A 224 -2.62 -23.93 3.76
C ILE A 224 -1.63 -23.27 2.80
N PHE A 225 -0.69 -22.47 3.34
CA PHE A 225 0.36 -21.84 2.55
C PHE A 225 1.70 -22.02 3.26
N LEU A 226 2.71 -22.53 2.53
CA LEU A 226 4.04 -22.86 3.06
C LEU A 226 3.98 -23.71 4.35
N GLY A 227 3.03 -24.65 4.42
CA GLY A 227 2.83 -25.53 5.57
C GLY A 227 2.00 -24.95 6.72
N THR A 228 1.62 -23.67 6.66
CA THR A 228 0.84 -23.00 7.71
C THR A 228 -0.62 -22.83 7.29
N SER A 229 -1.55 -23.25 8.14
CA SER A 229 -2.99 -23.08 7.92
C SER A 229 -3.45 -21.65 8.20
N TYR A 230 -4.40 -21.16 7.41
CA TYR A 230 -5.06 -19.86 7.56
C TYR A 230 -6.56 -19.96 7.31
N ALA A 231 -7.32 -19.03 7.91
CA ALA A 231 -8.77 -18.99 7.79
C ALA A 231 -9.29 -17.93 6.83
N LYS A 232 -8.46 -16.92 6.55
CA LYS A 232 -8.80 -15.81 5.68
C LYS A 232 -7.59 -15.27 4.95
N ILE A 233 -7.86 -14.71 3.78
CA ILE A 233 -6.91 -13.96 2.97
C ILE A 233 -7.20 -12.47 3.22
N ARG A 234 -6.16 -11.70 3.56
CA ARG A 234 -6.23 -10.25 3.63
C ARG A 234 -5.56 -9.67 2.40
N TYR A 235 -6.37 -9.13 1.51
CA TYR A 235 -5.91 -8.32 0.40
C TYR A 235 -5.76 -6.87 0.83
N ARG A 236 -4.65 -6.25 0.46
CA ARG A 236 -4.41 -4.82 0.64
C ARG A 236 -3.86 -4.24 -0.64
N ASN A 237 -4.46 -3.18 -1.15
CA ASN A 237 -3.91 -2.42 -2.27
C ASN A 237 -3.61 -0.99 -1.82
N ASN A 238 -2.37 -0.54 -2.06
CA ASN A 238 -1.95 0.84 -1.85
C ASN A 238 -1.72 1.52 -3.20
N TYR A 239 -2.56 2.48 -3.57
CA TYR A 239 -2.25 3.43 -4.63
C TYR A 239 -1.36 4.54 -4.06
N CYS A 240 -0.18 4.72 -4.62
CA CYS A 240 0.77 5.75 -4.20
C CYS A 240 0.71 6.91 -5.19
N LEU A 241 0.30 8.08 -4.70
CA LEU A 241 0.14 9.30 -5.47
C LEU A 241 1.11 10.35 -4.94
N TRP A 242 2.08 10.75 -5.76
CA TRP A 242 2.95 11.87 -5.44
C TRP A 242 2.37 13.16 -6.01
N ILE A 243 2.25 14.19 -5.17
CA ILE A 243 1.77 15.51 -5.56
C ILE A 243 2.89 16.52 -5.35
N ASN A 244 3.22 17.28 -6.39
CA ASN A 244 4.21 18.35 -6.33
C ASN A 244 3.58 19.69 -5.93
#